data_AF-A0A559N7K7-F1
#
_entry.id   AF-A0A559N7K7-F1
#
_cell.length_a   1.000
_cell.length_b   1.000
_cell.length_c   1.000
_cell.angle_alpha   90.00
_cell.angle_beta   90.00
_cell.angle_gamma   90.00
#
_symmetry.space_group_name_H-M   'P 1'
#
loop_
_entity.id
_entity.type
_entity.pdbx_description
1 polymer ?
#
loop_
_entity_poly.entity_id
_entity_poly.type
_entity_poly.pdbx_seq_one_letter_code
_entity_poly.pdbx_strand_id
1 'polypeptide(L)'
;MLRFCLHYGIHFIAPIVIGYFFYKEQRLRAIIILLAAILIDLDHLLATPIFEANRCSINFHPLHTYWAMGIYISLLFFKKTRIFGIALLLHMLADFVDCLFINS
;
A
#
# COMPACT_ATOMS: atom_id res chain seq x y z
N MET A 1 -6.64 -7.43 -17.16
CA MET A 1 -5.39 -6.71 -17.50
C MET A 1 -5.32 -5.33 -16.85
N LEU A 2 -6.35 -4.49 -16.98
CA LEU A 2 -6.39 -3.18 -16.32
C LEU A 2 -6.18 -3.26 -14.79
N ARG A 3 -6.95 -4.12 -14.10
CA ARG A 3 -6.81 -4.40 -12.66
C ARG A 3 -5.37 -4.68 -12.24
N PHE A 4 -4.73 -5.65 -12.91
CA PHE A 4 -3.33 -6.03 -12.68
C PHE A 4 -2.37 -4.83 -12.85
N CYS A 5 -2.49 -4.09 -13.96
CA CYS A 5 -1.63 -2.94 -14.22
C CYS A 5 -1.80 -1.83 -13.19
N LEU A 6 -3.04 -1.57 -12.74
CA LEU A 6 -3.31 -0.56 -11.73
C LEU A 6 -2.80 -1.00 -10.36
N HIS A 7 -3.15 -2.20 -9.90
CA HIS A 7 -2.73 -2.71 -8.60
C HIS A 7 -1.21 -2.77 -8.47
N TYR A 8 -0.52 -3.49 -9.36
CA TYR A 8 0.94 -3.61 -9.29
C TYR A 8 1.68 -2.33 -9.72
N GLY A 9 1.07 -1.52 -10.58
CA GLY A 9 1.60 -0.20 -10.92
C GLY A 9 1.62 0.73 -9.70
N ILE A 10 0.58 0.72 -8.89
CA ILE A 10 0.54 1.51 -7.65
C ILE A 10 1.47 0.91 -6.59
N HIS A 11 1.57 -0.42 -6.47
CA HIS A 11 2.49 -1.06 -5.51
C HIS A 11 3.97 -0.85 -5.81
N PHE A 12 4.37 -0.83 -7.10
CA PHE A 12 5.80 -0.84 -7.45
C PHE A 12 6.26 0.40 -8.22
N ILE A 13 5.45 0.95 -9.13
CA ILE A 13 5.87 2.09 -9.96
C ILE A 13 5.63 3.41 -9.20
N ALA A 14 4.46 3.60 -8.59
CA ALA A 14 4.12 4.84 -7.89
C ALA A 14 5.12 5.18 -6.75
N PRO A 15 5.57 4.24 -5.89
CA PRO A 15 6.62 4.47 -4.90
C PRO A 15 7.91 5.05 -5.49
N ILE A 16 8.34 4.51 -6.63
CA ILE A 16 9.56 4.95 -7.32
C ILE A 16 9.38 6.38 -7.82
N VAL A 17 8.27 6.66 -8.49
CA VAL A 17 7.94 8.00 -8.99
C VAL A 17 7.88 9.01 -7.83
N ILE A 18 7.15 8.68 -6.77
CA ILE A 18 6.98 9.57 -5.60
C ILE A 18 8.33 9.82 -4.93
N GLY A 19 9.10 8.77 -4.64
CA GLY A 19 10.41 8.89 -4.02
C GLY A 19 11.40 9.69 -4.86
N TYR A 20 11.40 9.50 -6.19
CA TYR A 20 12.29 10.21 -7.09
C TYR A 20 11.98 11.71 -7.21
N PHE A 21 10.70 12.08 -7.37
CA PHE A 21 10.31 13.47 -7.60
C PHE A 21 10.19 14.30 -6.30
N PHE A 22 9.70 13.73 -5.21
CA PHE A 22 9.39 14.49 -3.99
C PHE A 22 10.49 14.44 -2.91
N TYR A 23 11.39 13.45 -2.93
CA TYR A 23 12.44 13.28 -1.91
C TYR A 23 13.85 13.46 -2.47
N LYS A 24 14.12 14.60 -3.13
CA LYS A 24 15.37 14.89 -3.90
C LYS A 24 16.67 14.56 -3.16
N GLU A 25 16.80 14.94 -1.89
CA GLU A 25 18.01 14.72 -1.08
C GLU A 25 18.18 13.27 -0.61
N GLN A 26 17.10 12.49 -0.56
CA GLN A 26 17.08 11.14 0.02
C GLN A 26 16.29 10.15 -0.84
N ARG A 27 16.40 10.27 -2.18
CA ARG A 27 15.57 9.52 -3.15
C ARG A 27 15.57 8.02 -2.88
N LEU A 28 16.76 7.42 -2.82
CA LEU A 28 16.88 5.97 -2.62
C LEU A 28 16.25 5.52 -1.31
N ARG A 29 16.52 6.24 -0.21
CA ARG A 29 15.94 5.94 1.10
C ARG A 29 14.42 6.06 1.08
N ALA A 30 13.89 7.10 0.45
CA ALA A 30 12.45 7.30 0.34
C ALA A 30 11.77 6.20 -0.48
N ILE A 31 12.35 5.84 -1.63
CA ILE A 31 11.86 4.74 -2.48
C ILE A 31 11.84 3.42 -1.70
N ILE A 32 12.91 3.10 -0.97
CA ILE A 32 12.98 1.89 -0.14
C ILE A 32 11.86 1.89 0.92
N ILE A 33 11.64 3.02 1.61
CA ILE A 33 10.57 3.12 2.63
C ILE A 33 9.19 2.96 1.98
N LEU A 34 8.95 3.60 0.84
CA LEU A 34 7.67 3.51 0.13
C LEU A 34 7.40 2.08 -0.36
N LEU A 35 8.39 1.41 -0.93
CA LEU A 35 8.28 0.01 -1.37
C LEU A 35 8.16 -0.97 -0.20
N ALA A 36 8.78 -0.68 0.95
CA ALA A 36 8.70 -1.53 2.13
C ALA A 36 7.29 -1.65 2.71
N ALA A 37 6.34 -0.79 2.31
CA ALA A 37 4.93 -0.94 2.69
C ALA A 37 4.35 -2.29 2.23
N ILE A 38 4.87 -2.90 1.15
CA ILE A 38 4.45 -4.24 0.69
C ILE A 38 4.57 -5.31 1.77
N LEU A 39 5.40 -5.09 2.80
CA LEU A 39 5.55 -6.02 3.92
C LEU A 39 4.27 -6.17 4.75
N ILE A 40 3.31 -5.25 4.67
CA ILE A 40 2.04 -5.42 5.38
C ILE A 40 1.20 -6.56 4.81
N ASP A 41 1.40 -6.94 3.53
CA ASP A 41 0.76 -8.11 2.90
C ASP A 41 1.15 -9.43 3.55
N LEU A 42 2.17 -9.45 4.42
CA LEU A 42 2.47 -10.65 5.20
C LEU A 42 1.30 -11.06 6.10
N ASP A 43 0.35 -10.17 6.39
CA ASP A 43 -0.88 -10.51 7.09
C ASP A 43 -1.85 -11.38 6.25
N HIS A 44 -1.63 -11.51 4.93
CA HIS A 44 -2.34 -12.45 4.07
C HIS A 44 -2.08 -13.90 4.46
N LEU A 45 -0.93 -14.18 5.08
CA LEU A 45 -0.60 -15.52 5.60
C LEU A 45 -1.57 -15.97 6.70
N LEU A 46 -2.34 -15.05 7.29
CA LEU A 46 -3.35 -15.36 8.30
C LEU A 46 -4.71 -15.73 7.70
N ALA A 47 -4.87 -15.65 6.38
CA ALA A 47 -6.13 -15.96 5.70
C ALA A 47 -6.21 -17.41 5.22
N THR A 48 -7.43 -17.94 5.17
CA THR A 48 -7.76 -19.23 4.57
C THR A 48 -8.85 -19.06 3.51
N PRO A 49 -8.56 -19.31 2.21
CA PRO A 49 -7.25 -19.66 1.64
C PRO A 49 -6.27 -18.47 1.69
N ILE A 50 -4.95 -18.76 1.67
CA ILE A 50 -3.92 -17.70 1.70
C ILE A 50 -4.05 -16.78 0.49
N PHE A 51 -4.19 -17.35 -0.71
CA PHE A 51 -4.36 -16.61 -1.96
C PHE A 51 -5.77 -16.84 -2.54
N GLU A 52 -6.45 -15.74 -2.87
CA GLU A 52 -7.78 -15.78 -3.49
C GLU A 52 -7.93 -14.58 -4.43
N ALA A 53 -8.01 -14.85 -5.74
CA ALA A 53 -7.97 -13.79 -6.76
C ALA A 53 -9.17 -12.83 -6.73
N ASN A 54 -10.29 -13.22 -6.14
CA ASN A 54 -11.52 -12.41 -6.08
C ASN A 54 -11.86 -11.93 -4.67
N ARG A 55 -10.87 -11.91 -3.77
CA ARG A 55 -11.03 -11.37 -2.42
C ARG A 55 -10.58 -9.92 -2.36
N CYS A 56 -11.40 -9.07 -1.76
CA CYS A 56 -10.99 -7.71 -1.43
C CYS A 56 -10.15 -7.74 -0.13
N SER A 57 -8.92 -7.23 -0.19
CA SER A 57 -8.03 -7.14 0.98
C SER A 57 -8.52 -6.15 2.03
N ILE A 58 -9.17 -5.06 1.59
CA ILE A 58 -9.63 -3.98 2.46
C ILE A 58 -10.66 -4.50 3.47
N ASN A 59 -10.38 -4.24 4.74
CA ASN A 59 -11.17 -4.68 5.89
C ASN A 59 -11.33 -6.21 6.02
N PHE A 60 -10.53 -6.99 5.29
CA PHE A 60 -10.44 -8.44 5.43
C PHE A 60 -9.20 -8.84 6.24
N HIS A 61 -8.03 -8.29 5.90
CA HIS A 61 -6.78 -8.61 6.59
C HIS A 61 -6.50 -7.63 7.76
N PRO A 62 -5.84 -8.07 8.85
CA PRO A 62 -5.65 -7.25 10.06
C PRO A 62 -5.01 -5.87 9.85
N LEU A 63 -3.97 -5.78 9.03
CA LEU A 63 -3.26 -4.54 8.68
C LEU A 63 -3.98 -3.75 7.58
N HIS A 64 -4.97 -4.36 6.93
CA HIS A 64 -5.80 -3.74 5.90
C HIS A 64 -7.17 -3.27 6.43
N THR A 65 -7.36 -3.24 7.75
CA THR A 65 -8.61 -2.76 8.38
C THR A 65 -8.74 -1.24 8.34
N TYR A 66 -9.98 -0.74 8.43
CA TYR A 66 -10.23 0.70 8.56
C TYR A 66 -9.57 1.31 9.81
N TRP A 67 -9.42 0.51 10.87
CA TRP A 67 -8.69 0.91 12.08
C TRP A 67 -7.19 1.08 11.81
N ALA A 68 -6.56 0.15 11.08
CA ALA A 68 -5.16 0.27 10.66
C ALA A 68 -4.97 1.50 9.75
N MET A 69 -5.88 1.74 8.81
CA MET A 69 -5.87 2.94 7.96
C MET A 69 -5.97 4.23 8.78
N GLY A 70 -6.81 4.26 9.83
CA GLY A 70 -6.89 5.38 10.75
C GLY A 70 -5.54 5.68 11.42
N ILE A 71 -4.81 4.65 11.84
CA ILE A 71 -3.44 4.79 12.35
C ILE A 71 -2.51 5.33 11.26
N TYR A 72 -2.58 4.80 10.03
CA TYR A 72 -1.71 5.25 8.93
C TYR A 72 -1.95 6.73 8.57
N ILE A 73 -3.21 7.19 8.60
CA ILE A 73 -3.58 8.59 8.46
C ILE A 73 -2.96 9.42 9.59
N SER A 74 -3.00 8.93 10.84
CA SER A 74 -2.39 9.63 11.97
C SER A 74 -0.88 9.88 11.79
N LEU A 75 -0.17 8.98 11.08
CA LEU A 75 1.26 9.13 10.82
C LEU A 75 1.59 10.32 9.91
N LEU A 76 0.62 10.82 9.13
CA LEU A 76 0.81 11.96 8.23
C LEU A 76 1.05 13.28 8.97
N PHE A 77 0.52 13.40 10.20
CA PHE A 77 0.58 14.64 10.99
C PHE A 77 1.98 14.93 11.55
N PHE A 78 2.84 13.92 11.73
CA PHE A 78 4.18 14.10 12.28
C PHE A 78 5.26 14.00 11.19
N LYS A 79 6.13 15.03 11.11
CA LYS A 79 7.18 15.11 10.07
C LYS A 79 8.07 13.87 9.98
N LYS A 80 8.38 13.24 11.13
CA LYS A 80 9.24 12.05 11.21
C LYS A 80 8.55 10.78 10.68
N THR A 81 7.25 10.64 10.87
CA THR A 81 6.50 9.43 10.49
C THR A 81 5.77 9.57 9.15
N ARG A 82 5.67 10.80 8.62
CA ARG A 82 4.86 11.12 7.43
C ARG A 82 5.16 10.21 6.24
N ILE A 83 6.43 9.92 5.96
CA ILE A 83 6.79 9.05 4.84
C ILE A 83 6.26 7.62 5.01
N PHE A 84 6.24 7.10 6.24
CA PHE A 84 5.66 5.79 6.53
C PHE A 84 4.13 5.82 6.38
N GLY A 85 3.48 6.90 6.82
CA GLY A 85 2.04 7.10 6.58
C GLY A 85 1.71 7.13 5.08
N ILE A 86 2.50 7.85 4.28
CA ILE A 86 2.34 7.89 2.82
C ILE A 86 2.56 6.50 2.21
N ALA A 87 3.62 5.79 2.63
CA ALA A 87 3.93 4.45 2.15
C ALA A 87 2.76 3.48 2.38
N LEU A 88 2.28 3.41 3.61
CA LEU A 88 1.19 2.53 4.01
C LEU A 88 -0.12 2.89 3.33
N LEU A 89 -0.46 4.18 3.23
CA LEU A 89 -1.70 4.60 2.55
C LEU A 89 -1.63 4.42 1.03
N LEU A 90 -0.45 4.50 0.41
CA LEU A 90 -0.27 4.19 -1.00
C LEU A 90 -0.47 2.70 -1.28
N HIS A 91 -0.02 1.83 -0.37
CA HIS A 91 -0.33 0.40 -0.39
C HIS A 91 -1.84 0.16 -0.29
N MET A 92 -2.49 0.77 0.71
CA MET A 92 -3.95 0.67 0.86
C MET A 92 -4.71 1.19 -0.37
N LEU A 93 -4.18 2.19 -1.07
CA LEU A 93 -4.75 2.68 -2.32
C LEU A 93 -4.65 1.62 -3.44
N ALA A 94 -3.52 0.92 -3.57
CA ALA A 94 -3.35 -0.15 -4.54
C ALA A 94 -4.36 -1.29 -4.33
N ASP A 95 -4.58 -1.67 -3.07
CA ASP A 95 -5.52 -2.71 -2.67
C ASP A 95 -6.97 -2.27 -2.82
N PHE A 96 -7.27 -1.02 -2.48
CA PHE A 96 -8.60 -0.46 -2.70
C PHE A 96 -8.94 -0.43 -4.20
N VAL A 97 -7.99 -0.04 -5.04
CA VAL A 97 -8.15 -0.09 -6.50
C VAL A 97 -8.36 -1.53 -6.95
N ASP A 98 -7.60 -2.50 -6.45
CA ASP A 98 -7.82 -3.91 -6.77
C ASP A 98 -9.26 -4.36 -6.43
N CYS A 99 -9.75 -4.01 -5.24
CA CYS A 99 -11.12 -4.29 -4.80
C CYS A 99 -12.19 -3.72 -5.74
N LEU A 100 -12.00 -2.51 -6.25
CA LEU A 100 -12.94 -1.86 -7.17
C LEU A 100 -13.08 -2.62 -8.50
N PHE A 101 -12.04 -3.32 -8.93
CA PHE A 101 -11.99 -4.02 -10.21
C PHE A 101 -12.10 -5.55 -10.10
N ILE A 102 -12.45 -6.12 -8.94
CA ILE A 102 -12.59 -7.58 -8.74
C ILE A 102 -13.54 -8.22 -9.78
N ASN A 103 -14.60 -7.52 -10.16
CA ASN A 103 -15.63 -8.01 -11.08
C ASN A 103 -15.42 -7.57 -12.55
N SER A 104 -14.24 -7.03 -12.88
CA SER A 104 -13.93 -6.45 -14.21
C SER A 104 -13.11 -7.38 -15.11
#